data_AF-A0A8J3YNW2-F1
#
_entry.id   AF-A0A8J3YNW2-F1
#
_cell.length_a   1.000
_cell.length_b   1.000
_cell.length_c   1.000
_cell.angle_alpha   90.00
_cell.angle_beta   90.00
_cell.angle_gamma   90.00
#
_symmetry.space_group_name_H-M   'P 1'
#
loop_
_entity.id
_entity.type
_entity.pdbx_description
1 polymer ?
#
loop_
_entity_poly.entity_id
_entity_poly.type
_entity_poly.pdbx_seq_one_letter_code
_entity_poly.pdbx_strand_id
1 'polypeptide(L)'
;MVIDPIHTIAAAVGFASMFFLWLAIILGLSLARGWTMTSMKHSSLLALHGSMALIGLTLGIVHGFAQLAPADKTVHLIDVVVPFTNAVDPFGIGVGVIALEIMTALAISMTMQKLMGFHRWRALHSLAYAAYTLATGHILISGSETGGPVITVIVLIPWLIMVGLWMTGTASKEDKEGMADKFTTRLRGKLTTVQVDPIVCARFGFCEQEAPEVFQLRGDGQLAYQTVVADNQVDAAVAAVRACPARAISIEMGTSASVGMSGLRAAMQEQAAAPAPQTNGNYPTNEFSRIRTNGRR
;
A
#
# COMPACT_ATOMS: atom_id res chain seq x y z
N MET A 1 -45.06 -18.41 -6.20
CA MET A 1 -44.02 -17.51 -5.68
C MET A 1 -43.55 -16.68 -6.86
N VAL A 2 -44.04 -15.45 -6.99
CA VAL A 2 -43.59 -14.54 -8.05
C VAL A 2 -42.17 -14.13 -7.66
N ILE A 3 -41.18 -14.51 -8.44
CA ILE A 3 -39.81 -14.04 -8.24
C ILE A 3 -39.82 -12.59 -8.68
N ASP A 4 -39.70 -11.66 -7.74
CA ASP A 4 -39.57 -10.24 -8.09
C ASP A 4 -38.22 -10.05 -8.81
N PRO A 5 -38.23 -9.67 -10.10
CA PRO A 5 -37.02 -9.61 -10.92
C PRO A 5 -35.98 -8.64 -10.32
N ILE A 6 -36.43 -7.65 -9.57
CA ILE A 6 -35.59 -6.68 -8.87
C ILE A 6 -34.71 -7.36 -7.81
N HIS A 7 -35.27 -8.26 -7.00
CA HIS A 7 -34.50 -8.97 -5.96
C HIS A 7 -33.45 -9.89 -6.57
N THR A 8 -33.78 -10.60 -7.65
CA THR A 8 -32.82 -11.48 -8.35
C THR A 8 -31.67 -10.68 -8.98
N ILE A 9 -31.97 -9.54 -9.61
CA ILE A 9 -30.94 -8.67 -10.18
C ILE A 9 -30.04 -8.11 -9.07
N ALA A 10 -30.63 -7.63 -7.97
CA ALA A 10 -29.87 -7.13 -6.83
C ALA A 10 -28.95 -8.21 -6.22
N ALA A 11 -29.44 -9.45 -6.11
CA ALA A 11 -28.64 -10.58 -5.64
C ALA A 11 -27.47 -10.89 -6.60
N ALA A 12 -27.72 -10.94 -7.91
CA ALA A 12 -26.66 -11.17 -8.91
C ALA A 12 -25.57 -10.09 -8.85
N VAL A 13 -25.95 -8.82 -8.70
CA VAL A 13 -25.01 -7.70 -8.52
C VAL A 13 -24.20 -7.86 -7.23
N GLY A 14 -24.83 -8.29 -6.13
CA GLY A 14 -24.16 -8.56 -4.85
C GLY A 14 -23.12 -9.69 -4.95
N PHE A 15 -23.48 -10.82 -5.58
CA PHE A 15 -22.53 -11.92 -5.80
C PHE A 15 -21.39 -11.53 -6.74
N ALA A 16 -21.67 -10.75 -7.78
CA ALA A 16 -20.63 -10.21 -8.66
C ALA A 16 -19.67 -9.28 -7.90
N SER A 17 -20.20 -8.39 -7.05
CA SER A 17 -19.41 -7.54 -6.16
C SER A 17 -18.45 -8.38 -5.30
N MET A 18 -18.96 -9.40 -4.62
CA MET A 18 -18.15 -10.30 -3.79
C MET A 18 -17.02 -10.96 -4.57
N PHE A 19 -17.32 -11.48 -5.77
CA PHE A 19 -16.32 -12.13 -6.60
C PHE A 19 -15.17 -11.18 -6.99
N PHE A 20 -15.49 -9.95 -7.40
CA PHE A 20 -14.48 -8.95 -7.77
C PHE A 20 -13.68 -8.45 -6.56
N LEU A 21 -14.31 -8.26 -5.40
CA LEU A 21 -13.61 -7.93 -4.15
C LEU A 21 -12.66 -9.05 -3.71
N TRP A 22 -13.08 -10.31 -3.85
CA TRP A 22 -12.21 -11.46 -3.59
C TRP A 22 -11.01 -11.48 -4.53
N LEU A 23 -11.21 -11.27 -5.83
CA LEU A 23 -10.12 -11.20 -6.80
C LEU A 23 -9.15 -10.06 -6.48
N ALA A 24 -9.67 -8.90 -6.07
CA ALA A 24 -8.86 -7.77 -5.63
C ALA A 24 -7.99 -8.13 -4.41
N ILE A 25 -8.52 -8.87 -3.44
CA ILE A 25 -7.78 -9.37 -2.28
C ILE A 25 -6.66 -10.31 -2.71
N ILE A 26 -6.93 -11.29 -3.59
CA ILE A 26 -5.93 -12.24 -4.07
C ILE A 26 -4.80 -11.52 -4.81
N LEU A 27 -5.14 -10.54 -5.66
CA LEU A 27 -4.16 -9.70 -6.35
C LEU A 27 -3.35 -8.83 -5.37
N GLY A 28 -3.99 -8.24 -4.37
CA GLY A 28 -3.33 -7.44 -3.33
C GLY A 28 -2.37 -8.28 -2.49
N LEU A 29 -2.72 -9.53 -2.19
CA LEU A 29 -1.86 -10.45 -1.47
C LEU A 29 -0.69 -10.95 -2.32
N SER A 30 -0.93 -11.13 -3.63
CA SER A 30 0.11 -11.47 -4.60
C SER A 30 1.14 -10.35 -4.74
N LEU A 31 0.70 -9.09 -4.74
CA LEU A 31 1.56 -7.90 -4.68
C LEU A 31 2.37 -7.86 -3.38
N ALA A 32 1.73 -8.09 -2.23
CA ALA A 32 2.40 -8.05 -0.93
C ALA A 32 3.47 -9.15 -0.76
N ARG A 33 3.32 -10.29 -1.43
CA ARG A 33 4.24 -11.44 -1.33
C ARG A 33 5.20 -11.59 -2.51
N GLY A 34 4.95 -10.88 -3.60
CA GLY A 34 5.71 -10.98 -4.84
C GLY A 34 5.55 -12.32 -5.57
N TRP A 35 4.43 -13.03 -5.37
CA TRP A 35 4.22 -14.38 -5.92
C TRP A 35 4.22 -14.44 -7.44
N THR A 36 3.71 -13.39 -8.10
CA THR A 36 3.50 -13.36 -9.55
C THR A 36 4.50 -12.48 -10.29
N MET A 37 5.55 -12.03 -9.60
CA MET A 37 6.56 -11.09 -10.15
C MET A 37 7.44 -11.72 -11.25
N THR A 38 7.45 -13.04 -11.38
CA THR A 38 8.15 -13.76 -12.46
C THR A 38 7.33 -13.85 -13.75
N SER A 39 6.00 -13.66 -13.68
CA SER A 39 5.09 -13.82 -14.83
C SER A 39 4.42 -12.52 -15.26
N MET A 40 4.24 -11.56 -14.35
CA MET A 40 3.54 -10.30 -14.63
C MET A 40 4.32 -9.10 -14.14
N LYS A 41 4.26 -8.00 -14.90
CA LYS A 41 4.81 -6.70 -14.47
C LYS A 41 4.06 -6.22 -13.22
N HIS A 42 4.81 -5.67 -12.25
CA HIS A 42 4.24 -5.11 -11.02
C HIS A 42 3.15 -4.07 -11.28
N SER A 43 3.36 -3.20 -12.29
CA SER A 43 2.39 -2.18 -12.68
C SER A 43 1.06 -2.77 -13.15
N SER A 44 1.09 -3.90 -13.87
CA SER A 44 -0.11 -4.60 -14.33
C SER A 44 -0.87 -5.23 -13.18
N LEU A 45 -0.17 -5.84 -12.22
CA LEU A 45 -0.80 -6.39 -11.01
C LEU A 45 -1.44 -5.30 -10.15
N LEU A 46 -0.76 -4.16 -10.00
CA LEU A 46 -1.31 -3.00 -9.29
C LEU A 46 -2.55 -2.45 -9.99
N ALA A 47 -2.52 -2.31 -11.31
CA ALA A 47 -3.67 -1.88 -12.10
C ALA A 47 -4.85 -2.87 -11.98
N LEU A 48 -4.59 -4.17 -12.06
CA LEU A 48 -5.62 -5.20 -11.89
C LEU A 48 -6.22 -5.16 -10.48
N HIS A 49 -5.40 -5.07 -9.44
CA HIS A 49 -5.88 -4.95 -8.06
C HIS A 49 -6.82 -3.74 -7.91
N GLY A 50 -6.39 -2.56 -8.38
CA GLY A 50 -7.20 -1.35 -8.32
C GLY A 50 -8.51 -1.45 -9.11
N SER A 51 -8.46 -1.99 -10.34
CA SER A 51 -9.65 -2.18 -11.18
C SER A 51 -10.65 -3.15 -10.57
N MET A 52 -10.20 -4.32 -10.08
CA MET A 52 -11.09 -5.30 -9.46
C MET A 52 -11.70 -4.77 -8.16
N ALA A 53 -10.91 -4.02 -7.37
CA ALA A 53 -11.40 -3.39 -6.14
C ALA A 53 -12.48 -2.35 -6.45
N LEU A 54 -12.25 -1.48 -7.44
CA LEU A 54 -13.19 -0.41 -7.79
C LEU A 54 -14.48 -0.95 -8.42
N ILE A 55 -14.38 -1.96 -9.29
CA ILE A 55 -15.55 -2.66 -9.86
C ILE A 55 -16.34 -3.32 -8.72
N GLY A 56 -15.67 -4.09 -7.85
CA GLY A 56 -16.30 -4.75 -6.71
C GLY A 56 -17.01 -3.78 -5.78
N LEU A 57 -16.35 -2.68 -5.39
CA LEU A 57 -16.93 -1.65 -4.54
C LEU A 57 -18.12 -0.95 -5.20
N THR A 58 -18.01 -0.59 -6.48
CA THR A 58 -19.10 0.07 -7.21
C THR A 58 -20.34 -0.83 -7.27
N LEU A 59 -20.16 -2.12 -7.56
CA LEU A 59 -21.25 -3.08 -7.55
C LEU A 59 -21.84 -3.26 -6.13
N GLY A 60 -21.02 -3.20 -5.09
CA GLY A 60 -21.48 -3.27 -3.70
C GLY A 60 -22.36 -2.06 -3.32
N ILE A 61 -21.96 -0.87 -3.74
CA ILE A 61 -22.78 0.35 -3.58
C ILE A 61 -24.10 0.21 -4.34
N VAL A 62 -24.06 -0.21 -5.61
CA VAL A 62 -25.26 -0.42 -6.43
C VAL A 62 -26.18 -1.46 -5.80
N HIS A 63 -25.63 -2.56 -5.28
CA HIS A 63 -26.38 -3.58 -4.55
C HIS A 63 -27.12 -2.99 -3.35
N GLY A 64 -26.42 -2.22 -2.49
CA GLY A 64 -27.03 -1.59 -1.32
C GLY A 64 -28.20 -0.66 -1.68
N PHE A 65 -28.04 0.18 -2.70
CA PHE A 65 -29.10 1.07 -3.15
C PHE A 65 -30.24 0.35 -3.91
N ALA A 66 -29.94 -0.75 -4.61
CA ALA A 66 -30.96 -1.53 -5.32
C ALA A 66 -31.98 -2.15 -4.37
N GLN A 67 -31.64 -2.38 -3.09
CA GLN A 67 -32.57 -2.87 -2.07
C GLN A 67 -33.68 -1.87 -1.70
N LEU A 68 -33.61 -0.62 -2.17
CA LEU A 68 -34.67 0.39 -1.98
C LEU A 68 -35.80 0.29 -3.03
N ALA A 69 -35.58 -0.47 -4.10
CA ALA A 69 -36.51 -0.58 -5.24
C ALA A 69 -37.73 -1.51 -5.02
N PRO A 70 -37.65 -2.61 -4.24
CA PRO A 70 -38.79 -3.48 -3.95
C PRO A 70 -39.98 -2.73 -3.30
N ALA A 71 -41.19 -3.14 -3.67
CA ALA A 71 -42.43 -2.44 -3.29
C ALA A 71 -42.87 -2.70 -1.84
N ASP A 72 -42.46 -3.82 -1.26
CA ASP A 72 -42.70 -4.22 0.12
C ASP A 72 -41.83 -3.46 1.14
N LYS A 73 -40.81 -2.72 0.66
CA LYS A 73 -39.93 -1.80 1.43
C LYS A 73 -39.47 -2.38 2.78
N THR A 74 -38.81 -3.52 2.74
CA THR A 74 -38.13 -4.09 3.91
C THR A 74 -36.88 -3.30 4.32
N VAL A 75 -36.27 -2.57 3.37
CA VAL A 75 -35.08 -1.74 3.57
C VAL A 75 -35.41 -0.27 3.31
N HIS A 76 -35.06 0.60 4.26
CA HIS A 76 -35.20 2.05 4.12
C HIS A 76 -33.86 2.72 3.81
N LEU A 77 -33.90 3.96 3.32
CA LEU A 77 -32.67 4.72 2.98
C LEU A 77 -31.70 4.83 4.17
N ILE A 78 -32.23 4.96 5.39
CA ILE A 78 -31.41 5.02 6.60
C ILE A 78 -30.62 3.72 6.83
N ASP A 79 -31.20 2.57 6.48
CA ASP A 79 -30.59 1.25 6.68
C ASP A 79 -29.43 0.97 5.71
N VAL A 80 -29.26 1.79 4.66
CA VAL A 80 -28.14 1.69 3.71
C VAL A 80 -26.93 2.50 4.21
N VAL A 81 -27.15 3.50 5.06
CA VAL A 81 -26.12 4.47 5.49
C VAL A 81 -25.75 4.30 6.96
N VAL A 82 -26.71 3.93 7.81
CA VAL A 82 -26.47 3.77 9.25
C VAL A 82 -26.68 2.31 9.62
N PRO A 83 -25.67 1.65 10.21
CA PRO A 83 -25.78 0.24 10.55
C PRO A 83 -26.79 0.03 11.70
N PHE A 84 -27.41 -1.16 11.71
CA PHE A 84 -28.29 -1.65 12.77
C PHE A 84 -29.62 -0.90 12.97
N THR A 85 -30.03 -0.04 12.04
CA THR A 85 -31.31 0.69 12.13
C THR A 85 -32.52 -0.10 11.65
N ASN A 86 -32.30 -1.18 10.89
CA ASN A 86 -33.40 -1.95 10.31
C ASN A 86 -34.18 -2.72 11.40
N ALA A 87 -35.51 -2.68 11.34
CA ALA A 87 -36.36 -3.30 12.36
C ALA A 87 -36.50 -4.83 12.21
N VAL A 88 -36.27 -5.37 11.02
CA VAL A 88 -36.49 -6.79 10.70
C VAL A 88 -35.19 -7.58 10.81
N ASP A 89 -34.12 -7.07 10.21
CA ASP A 89 -32.79 -7.68 10.24
C ASP A 89 -31.69 -6.65 10.54
N PRO A 90 -31.61 -6.18 11.80
CA PRO A 90 -30.64 -5.17 12.19
C PRO A 90 -29.21 -5.68 12.05
N PHE A 91 -28.94 -6.93 12.44
CA PHE A 91 -27.58 -7.46 12.49
C PHE A 91 -27.04 -7.77 11.09
N GLY A 92 -27.79 -8.51 10.29
CA GLY A 92 -27.31 -8.95 8.99
C GLY A 92 -27.17 -7.76 8.03
N ILE A 93 -28.14 -6.85 7.95
CA ILE A 93 -28.02 -5.61 7.17
C ILE A 93 -26.93 -4.71 7.76
N GLY A 94 -26.89 -4.53 9.09
CA GLY A 94 -25.94 -3.66 9.76
C GLY A 94 -24.47 -4.04 9.53
N VAL A 95 -24.11 -5.33 9.55
CA VAL A 95 -22.73 -5.75 9.23
C VAL A 95 -22.38 -5.51 7.76
N GLY A 96 -23.36 -5.59 6.85
CA GLY A 96 -23.20 -5.24 5.44
C GLY A 96 -22.91 -3.75 5.24
N VAL A 97 -23.61 -2.89 5.96
CA VAL A 97 -23.35 -1.43 5.97
C VAL A 97 -21.95 -1.14 6.48
N ILE A 98 -21.53 -1.71 7.62
CA ILE A 98 -20.17 -1.52 8.14
C ILE A 98 -19.12 -1.99 7.13
N ALA A 99 -19.33 -3.13 6.47
CA ALA A 99 -18.42 -3.61 5.44
C ALA A 99 -18.27 -2.60 4.30
N LEU A 100 -19.39 -2.05 3.81
CA LEU A 100 -19.42 -1.05 2.75
C LEU A 100 -18.75 0.27 3.16
N GLU A 101 -19.00 0.73 4.39
CA GLU A 101 -18.38 1.94 4.95
C GLU A 101 -16.86 1.78 5.06
N ILE A 102 -16.38 0.65 5.61
CA ILE A 102 -14.94 0.38 5.69
C ILE A 102 -14.34 0.34 4.29
N MET A 103 -14.94 -0.40 3.33
CA MET A 103 -14.41 -0.46 1.97
C MET A 103 -14.37 0.91 1.29
N THR A 104 -15.38 1.74 1.49
CA THR A 104 -15.44 3.11 0.97
C THR A 104 -14.37 3.99 1.60
N ALA A 105 -14.18 3.93 2.91
CA ALA A 105 -13.12 4.64 3.62
C ALA A 105 -11.74 4.21 3.12
N LEU A 106 -11.54 2.92 2.85
CA LEU A 106 -10.29 2.41 2.28
C LEU A 106 -10.05 2.91 0.86
N ALA A 107 -11.08 3.00 0.01
CA ALA A 107 -10.95 3.59 -1.32
C ALA A 107 -10.53 5.07 -1.23
N ILE A 108 -11.14 5.85 -0.33
CA ILE A 108 -10.79 7.26 -0.10
C ILE A 108 -9.34 7.38 0.42
N SER A 109 -8.93 6.47 1.31
CA SER A 109 -7.59 6.46 1.91
C SER A 109 -6.44 6.38 0.90
N MET A 110 -6.71 5.92 -0.34
CA MET A 110 -5.71 5.89 -1.42
C MET A 110 -5.20 7.29 -1.76
N THR A 111 -6.10 8.28 -1.77
CA THR A 111 -5.74 9.67 -2.06
C THR A 111 -4.90 10.28 -0.93
N MET A 112 -5.07 9.78 0.30
CA MET A 112 -4.40 10.23 1.50
C MET A 112 -3.10 9.46 1.81
N GLN A 113 -2.74 8.47 0.98
CA GLN A 113 -1.57 7.61 1.20
C GLN A 113 -0.29 8.42 1.40
N LYS A 114 -0.07 9.46 0.60
CA LYS A 114 1.12 10.32 0.67
C LYS A 114 1.22 11.10 1.98
N LEU A 115 0.10 11.38 2.62
CA LEU A 115 0.04 12.15 3.88
C LEU A 115 0.34 11.29 5.11
N MET A 116 -0.02 10.00 5.07
CA MET A 116 0.06 9.11 6.23
C MET A 116 1.33 8.25 6.27
N GLY A 117 2.07 8.17 5.16
CA GLY A 117 3.19 7.24 5.00
C GLY A 117 2.73 5.80 4.74
N PHE A 118 3.55 5.03 4.04
CA PHE A 118 3.17 3.71 3.53
C PHE A 118 2.83 2.70 4.62
N HIS A 119 3.59 2.64 5.71
CA HIS A 119 3.37 1.67 6.79
C HIS A 119 1.99 1.83 7.46
N ARG A 120 1.63 3.06 7.83
CA ARG A 120 0.34 3.37 8.48
C ARG A 120 -0.81 3.15 7.50
N TRP A 121 -0.64 3.61 6.27
CA TRP A 121 -1.62 3.38 5.21
C TRP A 121 -1.83 1.89 4.95
N ARG A 122 -0.76 1.07 4.91
CA ARG A 122 -0.87 -0.37 4.68
C ARG A 122 -1.51 -1.09 5.86
N ALA A 123 -1.23 -0.65 7.10
CA ALA A 123 -1.92 -1.14 8.28
C ALA A 123 -3.43 -0.81 8.22
N LEU A 124 -3.79 0.41 7.89
CA LEU A 124 -5.19 0.81 7.68
C LEU A 124 -5.83 -0.01 6.55
N HIS A 125 -5.15 -0.13 5.40
CA HIS A 125 -5.64 -0.86 4.24
C HIS A 125 -5.84 -2.36 4.50
N SER A 126 -5.15 -2.92 5.49
CA SER A 126 -5.38 -4.31 5.92
C SER A 126 -6.78 -4.55 6.52
N LEU A 127 -7.51 -3.50 6.90
CA LEU A 127 -8.93 -3.58 7.27
C LEU A 127 -9.81 -4.11 6.13
N ALA A 128 -9.32 -4.17 4.89
CA ALA A 128 -10.02 -4.82 3.78
C ALA A 128 -10.37 -6.29 4.09
N TYR A 129 -9.53 -7.00 4.85
CA TYR A 129 -9.81 -8.39 5.25
C TYR A 129 -10.99 -8.47 6.23
N ALA A 130 -11.07 -7.50 7.16
CA ALA A 130 -12.18 -7.39 8.09
C ALA A 130 -13.47 -7.02 7.35
N ALA A 131 -13.42 -6.03 6.45
CA ALA A 131 -14.57 -5.63 5.63
C ALA A 131 -15.10 -6.78 4.78
N TYR A 132 -14.23 -7.56 4.12
CA TYR A 132 -14.64 -8.72 3.34
C TYR A 132 -15.25 -9.83 4.22
N THR A 133 -14.71 -10.04 5.43
CA THR A 133 -15.29 -10.98 6.40
C THR A 133 -16.68 -10.55 6.85
N LEU A 134 -16.89 -9.25 7.12
CA LEU A 134 -18.19 -8.69 7.46
C LEU A 134 -19.17 -8.82 6.28
N ALA A 135 -18.73 -8.59 5.04
CA ALA A 135 -19.54 -8.80 3.84
C ALA A 135 -19.92 -10.28 3.64
N THR A 136 -19.02 -11.22 3.91
CA THR A 136 -19.36 -12.65 3.97
C THR A 136 -20.41 -12.94 5.05
N GLY A 137 -20.25 -12.37 6.25
CA GLY A 137 -21.23 -12.47 7.33
C GLY A 137 -22.61 -11.93 6.94
N HIS A 138 -22.67 -10.77 6.30
CA HIS A 138 -23.90 -10.17 5.76
C HIS A 138 -24.65 -11.15 4.86
N ILE A 139 -23.96 -11.80 3.93
CA ILE A 139 -24.57 -12.76 3.01
C ILE A 139 -25.07 -14.01 3.74
N LEU A 140 -24.30 -14.52 4.70
CA LEU A 140 -24.69 -15.73 5.46
C LEU A 140 -25.84 -15.50 6.44
N ILE A 141 -26.02 -14.27 6.93
CA ILE A 141 -27.08 -13.90 7.87
C ILE A 141 -28.35 -13.47 7.12
N SER A 142 -28.21 -12.57 6.14
CA SER A 142 -29.33 -11.90 5.45
C SER A 142 -29.63 -12.40 4.04
N GLY A 143 -28.81 -13.29 3.49
CA GLY A 143 -28.93 -13.69 2.09
C GLY A 143 -30.17 -14.54 1.85
N SER A 144 -31.24 -13.94 1.32
CA SER A 144 -32.47 -14.65 0.93
C SER A 144 -32.18 -15.85 0.01
N GLU A 145 -31.20 -15.70 -0.88
CA GLU A 145 -30.78 -16.70 -1.85
C GLU A 145 -29.80 -17.74 -1.27
N THR A 146 -29.32 -17.59 -0.04
CA THR A 146 -28.26 -18.46 0.54
C THR A 146 -28.79 -19.74 1.20
N GLY A 147 -30.09 -20.00 1.17
CA GLY A 147 -30.71 -21.18 1.81
C GLY A 147 -30.25 -22.54 1.29
N GLY A 148 -29.57 -22.59 0.13
CA GLY A 148 -29.00 -23.82 -0.43
C GLY A 148 -27.55 -24.08 -0.02
N PRO A 149 -27.15 -25.34 0.25
CA PRO A 149 -25.77 -25.68 0.64
C PRO A 149 -24.74 -25.31 -0.44
N VAL A 150 -25.14 -25.30 -1.71
CA VAL A 150 -24.26 -24.94 -2.84
C VAL A 150 -23.81 -23.48 -2.74
N ILE A 151 -24.75 -22.54 -2.52
CA ILE A 151 -24.43 -21.11 -2.46
C ILE A 151 -23.60 -20.80 -1.21
N THR A 152 -23.92 -21.44 -0.09
CA THR A 152 -23.12 -21.33 1.14
C THR A 152 -21.67 -21.76 0.89
N VAL A 153 -21.43 -22.87 0.21
CA VAL A 153 -20.07 -23.34 -0.15
C VAL A 153 -19.36 -22.36 -1.09
N ILE A 154 -20.06 -21.84 -2.10
CA ILE A 154 -19.50 -20.85 -3.04
C ILE A 154 -19.05 -19.58 -2.33
N VAL A 155 -19.75 -19.14 -1.28
CA VAL A 155 -19.40 -17.96 -0.49
C VAL A 155 -18.30 -18.26 0.52
N LEU A 156 -18.35 -19.40 1.20
CA LEU A 156 -17.39 -19.77 2.25
C LEU A 156 -16.01 -20.11 1.72
N ILE A 157 -15.88 -20.79 0.57
CA ILE A 157 -14.57 -21.17 0.03
C ILE A 157 -13.66 -19.95 -0.21
N PRO A 158 -14.08 -18.89 -0.93
CA PRO A 158 -13.30 -17.67 -1.10
C PRO A 158 -12.88 -17.03 0.22
N TRP A 159 -13.78 -17.01 1.22
CA TRP A 159 -13.50 -16.49 2.54
C TRP A 159 -12.45 -17.33 3.29
N LEU A 160 -12.58 -18.66 3.30
CA LEU A 160 -11.61 -19.56 3.91
C LEU A 160 -10.22 -19.45 3.25
N ILE A 161 -10.17 -19.33 1.92
CA ILE A 161 -8.93 -19.07 1.18
C ILE A 161 -8.31 -17.75 1.67
N MET A 162 -9.09 -16.68 1.77
CA MET A 162 -8.61 -15.39 2.30
C MET A 162 -8.05 -15.55 3.71
N VAL A 163 -8.79 -16.18 4.65
CA VAL A 163 -8.36 -16.36 6.05
C VAL A 163 -7.07 -17.19 6.12
N GLY A 164 -7.03 -18.34 5.44
CA GLY A 164 -5.86 -19.21 5.44
C GLY A 164 -4.62 -18.52 4.86
N LEU A 165 -4.81 -17.79 3.76
CA LEU A 165 -3.73 -17.00 3.18
C LEU A 165 -3.34 -15.81 4.04
N TRP A 166 -4.22 -15.21 4.84
CA TRP A 166 -3.87 -14.13 5.76
C TRP A 166 -3.06 -14.64 6.96
N MET A 167 -3.50 -15.74 7.58
CA MET A 167 -2.86 -16.38 8.74
C MET A 167 -1.44 -16.87 8.46
N THR A 168 -1.20 -17.43 7.27
CA THR A 168 0.17 -17.81 6.84
C THR A 168 1.11 -16.61 6.68
N GLY A 169 0.57 -15.40 6.53
CA GLY A 169 1.34 -14.16 6.42
C GLY A 169 1.78 -13.60 7.77
N THR A 170 0.93 -13.69 8.79
CA THR A 170 1.21 -13.19 10.13
C THR A 170 2.21 -14.08 10.86
N ALA A 171 2.07 -15.40 10.77
CA ALA A 171 3.03 -16.35 11.33
C ALA A 171 4.45 -16.14 10.74
N SER A 172 4.54 -15.87 9.43
CA SER A 172 5.82 -15.56 8.79
C SER A 172 6.41 -14.22 9.21
N LYS A 173 5.59 -13.27 9.69
CA LYS A 173 6.03 -11.92 10.06
C LYS A 173 6.84 -11.95 11.36
N GLU A 174 6.39 -12.67 12.38
CA GLU A 174 7.11 -12.80 13.66
C GLU A 174 8.48 -13.46 13.49
N ASP A 175 8.54 -14.55 12.71
CA ASP A 175 9.81 -15.22 12.39
C ASP A 175 10.76 -14.30 11.59
N LYS A 176 10.21 -13.53 10.64
CA LYS A 176 10.99 -12.58 9.84
C LYS A 176 11.45 -11.39 10.66
N GLU A 177 10.65 -10.90 11.61
CA GLU A 177 11.02 -9.81 12.53
C GLU A 177 12.10 -10.26 13.52
N GLY A 178 12.03 -11.49 14.03
CA GLY A 178 13.12 -12.08 14.83
C GLY A 178 14.40 -12.31 14.03
N MET A 179 14.31 -12.79 12.78
CA MET A 179 15.46 -12.96 11.89
C MET A 179 16.07 -11.61 11.47
N ALA A 180 15.20 -10.64 11.19
CA ALA A 180 15.52 -9.26 10.87
C ALA A 180 16.33 -8.59 11.96
N ASP A 181 15.86 -8.69 13.21
CA ASP A 181 16.51 -8.10 14.37
C ASP A 181 17.91 -8.70 14.60
N LYS A 182 18.04 -10.02 14.41
CA LYS A 182 19.34 -10.68 14.40
C LYS A 182 20.24 -10.20 13.25
N PHE A 183 19.67 -9.94 12.07
CA PHE A 183 20.41 -9.47 10.90
C PHE A 183 20.87 -8.01 11.07
N THR A 184 20.00 -7.10 11.51
CA THR A 184 20.35 -5.70 11.81
C THR A 184 21.39 -5.62 12.93
N THR A 185 21.25 -6.45 13.98
CA THR A 185 22.26 -6.56 15.05
C THR A 185 23.64 -6.99 14.53
N ARG A 186 23.69 -7.86 13.50
CA ARG A 186 24.95 -8.26 12.85
C ARG A 186 25.57 -7.19 11.96
N LEU A 187 24.75 -6.24 11.48
CA LEU A 187 25.16 -5.14 10.62
C LEU A 187 25.66 -3.93 11.44
N ARG A 188 25.12 -3.69 12.64
CA ARG A 188 25.59 -2.62 13.53
C ARG A 188 27.08 -2.77 13.84
N GLY A 189 27.83 -1.68 13.71
CA GLY A 189 29.28 -1.64 13.93
C GLY A 189 30.09 -2.08 12.71
N LYS A 190 29.46 -2.35 11.57
CA LYS A 190 30.13 -2.76 10.32
C LYS A 190 29.84 -1.78 9.20
N LEU A 191 30.79 -1.68 8.27
CA LEU A 191 30.60 -0.91 7.05
C LEU A 191 29.46 -1.54 6.24
N THR A 192 28.29 -0.92 6.25
CA THR A 192 27.09 -1.45 5.58
C THR A 192 26.92 -0.74 4.26
N THR A 193 26.89 -1.49 3.16
CA THR A 193 26.71 -0.93 1.82
C THR A 193 25.35 -1.28 1.24
N VAL A 194 24.68 -0.30 0.65
CA VAL A 194 23.41 -0.45 -0.06
C VAL A 194 23.68 -0.40 -1.56
N GLN A 195 23.09 -1.31 -2.31
CA GLN A 195 23.05 -1.26 -3.77
C GLN A 195 21.61 -1.24 -4.26
N VAL A 196 21.36 -0.44 -5.30
CA VAL A 196 20.08 -0.40 -5.99
C VAL A 196 20.28 -0.80 -7.44
N ASP A 197 19.61 -1.86 -7.89
CA ASP A 197 19.59 -2.27 -9.30
C ASP A 197 18.74 -1.28 -10.12
N PRO A 198 19.34 -0.49 -11.02
CA PRO A 198 18.62 0.52 -11.80
C PRO A 198 17.74 -0.10 -12.91
N ILE A 199 17.96 -1.36 -13.29
CA ILE A 199 17.16 -2.09 -14.27
C ILE A 199 15.85 -2.56 -13.63
N VAL A 200 15.92 -3.01 -12.38
CA VAL A 200 14.76 -3.50 -11.62
C VAL A 200 14.00 -2.36 -10.92
N CYS A 201 14.70 -1.28 -10.55
CA CYS A 201 14.11 -0.15 -9.83
C CYS A 201 13.05 0.59 -10.65
N ALA A 202 11.78 0.36 -10.31
CA ALA A 202 10.63 1.04 -10.91
C ALA A 202 10.29 2.40 -10.26
N ARG A 203 11.18 2.95 -9.41
CA ARG A 203 11.12 4.33 -8.89
C ARG A 203 9.80 4.70 -8.18
N PHE A 204 9.27 3.77 -7.39
CA PHE A 204 8.04 4.01 -6.63
C PHE A 204 8.20 4.98 -5.44
N GLY A 205 9.43 5.33 -5.06
CA GLY A 205 9.71 6.26 -3.94
C GLY A 205 9.54 5.66 -2.53
N PHE A 206 9.21 4.36 -2.40
CA PHE A 206 9.06 3.73 -1.09
C PHE A 206 10.34 3.73 -0.25
N CYS A 207 11.50 3.62 -0.89
CA CYS A 207 12.78 3.66 -0.17
C CYS A 207 13.09 5.03 0.46
N GLU A 208 12.67 6.12 -0.20
CA GLU A 208 12.80 7.48 0.35
C GLU A 208 11.87 7.71 1.54
N GLN A 209 10.67 7.11 1.53
CA GLN A 209 9.74 7.22 2.67
C GLN A 209 10.27 6.52 3.93
N GLU A 210 10.97 5.39 3.75
CA GLU A 210 11.52 4.62 4.87
C GLU A 210 12.86 5.15 5.36
N ALA A 211 13.71 5.62 4.46
CA ALA A 211 15.03 6.13 4.80
C ALA A 211 15.34 7.38 3.95
N PRO A 212 14.74 8.54 4.26
CA PRO A 212 14.89 9.77 3.47
C PRO A 212 16.32 10.32 3.49
N GLU A 213 17.09 10.01 4.53
CA GLU A 213 18.51 10.37 4.59
C GLU A 213 19.37 9.49 3.67
N VAL A 214 18.92 8.27 3.35
CA VAL A 214 19.68 7.29 2.55
C VAL A 214 19.25 7.28 1.09
N PHE A 215 17.96 7.45 0.79
CA PHE A 215 17.40 7.44 -0.57
C PHE A 215 16.61 8.72 -0.83
N GLN A 216 16.85 9.35 -1.98
CA GLN A 216 16.15 10.55 -2.44
C GLN A 216 15.72 10.38 -3.89
N LEU A 217 14.41 10.41 -4.15
CA LEU A 217 13.91 10.39 -5.52
C LEU A 217 13.77 11.83 -6.01
N ARG A 218 14.64 12.23 -6.95
CA ARG A 218 14.60 13.56 -7.53
C ARG A 218 13.37 13.73 -8.43
N GLY A 219 12.93 14.98 -8.61
CA GLY A 219 11.79 15.34 -9.46
C GLY A 219 11.96 14.99 -10.94
N ASP A 220 13.18 14.70 -11.39
CA ASP A 220 13.52 14.18 -12.72
C ASP A 220 13.34 12.65 -12.84
N GLY A 221 12.91 12.00 -11.75
CA GLY A 221 12.71 10.56 -11.66
C GLY A 221 13.99 9.76 -11.39
N GLN A 222 15.16 10.38 -11.18
CA GLN A 222 16.36 9.65 -10.79
C GLN A 222 16.40 9.40 -9.28
N LEU A 223 16.73 8.17 -8.89
CA LEU A 223 16.94 7.82 -7.48
C LEU A 223 18.40 8.07 -7.10
N ALA A 224 18.64 9.08 -6.28
CA ALA A 224 19.90 9.28 -5.59
C ALA A 224 19.91 8.46 -4.30
N TYR A 225 21.04 7.84 -3.95
CA TYR A 225 21.16 7.12 -2.69
C TYR A 225 22.60 7.08 -2.19
N GLN A 226 22.77 6.91 -0.88
CA GLN A 226 24.08 6.70 -0.26
C GLN A 226 24.47 5.22 -0.37
N THR A 227 25.66 4.94 -0.93
CA THR A 227 26.17 3.58 -1.07
C THR A 227 26.70 3.01 0.24
N VAL A 228 27.11 3.87 1.19
CA VAL A 228 27.53 3.50 2.54
C VAL A 228 26.53 4.07 3.54
N VAL A 229 26.01 3.21 4.40
CA VAL A 229 25.01 3.57 5.41
C VAL A 229 25.67 3.66 6.78
N ALA A 230 25.43 4.77 7.49
CA ALA A 230 25.89 4.95 8.86
C ALA A 230 25.14 4.00 9.83
N ASP A 231 25.80 3.59 10.91
CA ASP A 231 25.26 2.62 11.88
C ASP A 231 23.87 2.98 12.43
N ASN A 232 23.61 4.27 12.65
CA ASN A 232 22.31 4.77 13.13
C ASN A 232 21.20 4.73 12.07
N GLN A 233 21.54 4.58 10.79
CA GLN A 233 20.62 4.53 9.66
C GLN A 233 20.42 3.10 9.11
N VAL A 234 21.10 2.09 9.68
CA VAL A 234 21.01 0.69 9.22
C VAL A 234 19.59 0.15 9.34
N ASP A 235 18.89 0.45 10.44
CA ASP A 235 17.51 -0.03 10.65
C ASP A 235 16.55 0.57 9.60
N ALA A 236 16.70 1.86 9.29
CA ALA A 236 15.95 2.55 8.25
C ALA A 236 16.27 2.00 6.84
N ALA A 237 17.55 1.77 6.53
CA ALA A 237 17.96 1.18 5.25
C ALA A 237 17.40 -0.25 5.07
N VAL A 238 17.40 -1.05 6.12
CA VAL A 238 16.80 -2.40 6.10
C VAL A 238 15.27 -2.33 5.95
N ALA A 239 14.62 -1.34 6.56
CA ALA A 239 13.19 -1.07 6.34
C ALA A 239 12.91 -0.68 4.86
N ALA A 240 13.75 0.18 4.27
CA ALA A 240 13.66 0.56 2.87
C ALA A 240 13.82 -0.63 1.91
N VAL A 241 14.73 -1.57 2.19
CA VAL A 241 14.86 -2.83 1.43
C VAL A 241 13.55 -3.62 1.45
N ARG A 242 12.92 -3.75 2.62
CA ARG A 242 11.66 -4.50 2.76
C ARG A 242 10.48 -3.80 2.11
N ALA A 243 10.46 -2.48 2.15
CA ALA A 243 9.42 -1.68 1.55
C ALA A 243 9.55 -1.60 0.02
N CYS A 244 10.71 -1.94 -0.56
CA CYS A 244 10.93 -1.91 -2.01
C CYS A 244 10.08 -2.99 -2.73
N PRO A 245 8.99 -2.61 -3.43
CA PRO A 245 8.11 -3.60 -4.06
C PRO A 245 8.76 -4.27 -5.26
N ALA A 246 9.66 -3.54 -5.94
CA ALA A 246 10.46 -4.05 -7.03
C ALA A 246 11.57 -5.01 -6.57
N ARG A 247 11.87 -5.08 -5.25
CA ARG A 247 13.01 -5.80 -4.68
C ARG A 247 14.35 -5.41 -5.33
N ALA A 248 14.47 -4.14 -5.69
CA ALA A 248 15.65 -3.62 -6.37
C ALA A 248 16.80 -3.25 -5.42
N ILE A 249 16.60 -3.32 -4.11
CA ILE A 249 17.58 -2.87 -3.10
C ILE A 249 18.16 -4.08 -2.40
N SER A 250 19.50 -4.16 -2.36
CA SER A 250 20.25 -5.14 -1.58
C SER A 250 21.15 -4.45 -0.56
N ILE A 251 21.44 -5.16 0.54
CA ILE A 251 22.39 -4.72 1.57
C ILE A 251 23.50 -5.76 1.66
N GLU A 252 24.73 -5.28 1.60
CA GLU A 252 25.94 -6.08 1.73
C GLU A 252 26.76 -5.59 2.92
N MET A 253 27.44 -6.53 3.60
CA MET A 253 28.43 -6.20 4.61
C MET A 253 29.77 -5.97 3.92
N GLY A 254 30.23 -4.72 3.91
CA GLY A 254 31.60 -4.40 3.57
C GLY A 254 32.52 -4.91 4.69
N THR A 255 33.44 -5.82 4.38
CA THR A 255 34.66 -5.94 5.17
C THR A 255 35.56 -4.77 4.79
N SER A 256 36.31 -4.20 5.73
CA SER A 256 37.24 -3.08 5.46
C SER A 256 38.28 -3.37 4.38
N ALA A 257 38.36 -4.62 3.87
CA ALA A 257 39.20 -5.08 2.78
C ALA A 257 38.52 -5.08 1.39
N SER A 258 37.19 -5.03 1.28
CA SER A 258 36.47 -5.09 -0.01
C SER A 258 36.25 -3.72 -0.66
N VAL A 259 36.46 -2.62 0.09
CA VAL A 259 36.71 -1.30 -0.51
C VAL A 259 38.17 -1.28 -0.97
N GLY A 260 38.47 -2.12 -1.96
CA GLY A 260 39.76 -2.07 -2.65
C GLY A 260 39.98 -0.64 -3.15
N MET A 261 41.24 -0.20 -3.14
CA MET A 261 41.81 1.09 -3.58
C MET A 261 41.19 1.78 -4.83
N SER A 262 40.31 1.12 -5.56
CA SER A 262 39.46 1.66 -6.63
C SER A 262 38.36 2.62 -6.13
N GLY A 263 37.67 2.31 -5.03
CA GLY A 263 36.56 3.14 -4.52
C GLY A 263 37.02 4.48 -3.95
N LEU A 264 38.16 4.47 -3.24
CA LEU A 264 38.79 5.69 -2.72
C LEU A 264 39.35 6.57 -3.85
N ARG A 265 39.88 5.96 -4.93
CA ARG A 265 40.35 6.70 -6.11
C ARG A 265 39.21 7.34 -6.91
N ALA A 266 38.06 6.66 -7.05
CA ALA A 266 36.88 7.23 -7.71
C ALA A 266 36.32 8.43 -6.94
N ALA A 267 36.19 8.33 -5.60
CA ALA A 267 35.76 9.44 -4.76
C ALA A 267 36.73 10.63 -4.78
N MET A 268 38.05 10.38 -4.84
CA MET A 268 39.06 11.43 -4.96
C MET A 268 39.15 12.03 -6.37
N GLN A 269 38.88 11.26 -7.44
CA GLN A 269 38.85 11.78 -8.82
C GLN A 269 37.60 12.61 -9.11
N GLU A 270 36.46 12.28 -8.51
CA GLU A 270 35.22 13.07 -8.68
C GLU A 270 35.31 14.44 -8.00
N GLN A 271 36.06 14.57 -6.90
CA GLN A 271 36.39 15.86 -6.28
C GLN A 271 37.49 16.65 -7.01
N ALA A 272 38.38 15.99 -7.76
CA ALA A 272 39.41 16.65 -8.55
C ALA A 272 38.96 17.08 -9.96
N ALA A 273 37.83 16.54 -10.45
CA ALA A 273 37.28 16.84 -11.78
C ALA A 273 36.17 17.90 -11.79
N ALA A 274 35.82 18.49 -10.64
CA ALA A 274 34.92 19.64 -10.60
C ALA A 274 35.59 20.84 -11.29
N PRO A 275 35.03 21.39 -12.38
CA PRO A 275 35.57 22.60 -12.97
C PRO A 275 35.45 23.76 -11.98
N ALA A 276 36.53 24.55 -11.87
CA ALA A 276 36.57 25.76 -11.06
C ALA A 276 35.34 26.65 -11.34
N PRO A 277 34.79 27.33 -10.33
CA PRO A 277 33.64 28.21 -10.54
C PRO A 277 34.04 29.29 -11.55
N GLN A 278 33.38 29.30 -12.71
CA GLN A 278 33.55 30.35 -13.71
C GLN A 278 33.01 31.65 -13.11
N THR A 279 33.91 32.53 -12.70
CA THR A 279 33.58 33.91 -12.33
C THR A 279 33.29 34.69 -13.60
N ASN A 280 32.08 34.53 -14.14
CA ASN A 280 31.58 35.46 -15.16
C ASN A 280 31.23 36.77 -14.44
N GLY A 281 32.15 37.72 -14.56
CA GLY A 281 31.96 39.10 -14.14
C GLY A 281 30.81 39.71 -14.92
N ASN A 282 29.64 39.78 -14.30
CA ASN A 282 28.62 40.75 -14.63
C ASN A 282 27.69 40.92 -13.41
N TYR A 283 28.10 41.79 -12.50
CA TYR A 283 27.22 42.32 -11.45
C TYR A 283 26.49 43.53 -12.03
N PRO A 284 25.14 43.52 -12.12
CA PRO A 284 24.42 44.79 -12.23
C PRO A 284 24.60 45.53 -10.90
N THR A 285 25.10 46.76 -10.99
CA THR A 285 25.25 47.68 -9.86
C THR A 285 23.87 48.18 -9.45
N ASN A 286 23.32 47.62 -8.38
CA ASN A 286 22.06 48.07 -7.78
C ASN A 286 22.38 48.77 -6.45
N GLU A 287 22.68 50.05 -6.59
CA GLU A 287 22.44 51.18 -5.71
C GLU A 287 21.47 50.96 -4.51
N PHE A 288 21.93 50.34 -3.42
CA PHE A 288 21.17 50.35 -2.14
C PHE A 288 22.03 50.30 -0.86
N SER A 289 23.27 50.78 -0.91
CA SER A 289 24.09 50.98 0.30
C SER A 289 24.76 52.35 0.32
N ARG A 290 23.93 53.40 0.35
CA ARG A 290 24.25 54.62 1.08
C ARG A 290 23.15 54.80 2.10
N ILE A 291 23.48 54.67 3.39
CA ILE A 291 23.14 55.61 4.46
C ILE A 291 23.57 55.01 5.80
N ARG A 292 24.49 55.74 6.45
CA ARG A 292 24.79 55.81 7.89
C ARG A 292 25.54 54.65 8.55
N THR A 293 26.86 54.73 8.44
CA THR A 293 27.72 54.77 9.63
C THR A 293 28.31 56.17 9.80
N ASN A 294 27.79 56.96 10.72
CA ASN A 294 28.61 57.95 11.43
C ASN A 294 27.93 58.38 12.73
N GLY A 295 28.68 58.35 13.84
CA GLY A 295 28.24 58.91 15.12
C GLY A 295 28.81 58.22 16.35
N ARG A 296 30.13 58.33 16.58
CA ARG A 296 30.68 58.34 17.94
C ARG A 296 30.41 59.72 18.54
N ARG A 297 29.72 59.79 19.67
CA ARG A 297 30.15 60.42 20.93
C ARG A 297 29.14 60.08 22.01
#